data_AF-A0A968ZFL4-F1
#
_entry.id   AF-A0A968ZFL4-F1
#
_cell.length_a   1.000
_cell.length_b   1.000
_cell.length_c   1.000
_cell.angle_alpha   90.00
_cell.angle_beta   90.00
_cell.angle_gamma   90.00
#
_symmetry.space_group_name_H-M   'P 1'
#
loop_
_entity.id
_entity.type
_entity.pdbx_description
1 polymer ?
#
loop_
_entity_poly.entity_id
_entity_poly.type
_entity_poly.pdbx_seq_one_letter_code
_entity_poly.pdbx_strand_id
1 'polypeptide(L)'
;MSVIAFRPIFAVTVEEKGTGKAIRALAFEPTSVTELQLADCRLVLRPRDDGFQLFGQFSPDAGNQPLGGIRIRTSFVFGFRLKEPDFLARYHPDLDLSTGPHIYLANREANGSMRAAGRLSLGDSVERADAARIVGRRLNARADLTANPTPTSLKVTDRFNPARLVASAPVGEPSGTVAATVAIDLSADPATTYTLAPQPADQPKCTLYVDDELAGSGFLGVLELMADPSAGPARRP
;
A
#
# COMPACT_ATOMS: atom_id res chain seq x y z
N MET A 1 -21.45 -34.85 -4.81
CA MET A 1 -20.28 -33.96 -5.02
C MET A 1 -20.83 -32.54 -4.95
N SER A 2 -20.54 -31.76 -3.90
CA SER A 2 -21.03 -30.38 -3.85
C SER A 2 -20.21 -29.53 -4.83
N VAL A 3 -20.90 -28.73 -5.63
CA VAL A 3 -20.24 -27.79 -6.56
C VAL A 3 -19.91 -26.53 -5.76
N ILE A 4 -18.69 -26.02 -5.84
CA ILE A 4 -18.36 -24.69 -5.28
C ILE A 4 -18.55 -23.66 -6.39
N ALA A 5 -19.38 -22.64 -6.15
CA ALA A 5 -19.55 -21.53 -7.07
C ALA A 5 -18.56 -20.42 -6.73
N PHE A 6 -17.98 -19.77 -7.75
CA PHE A 6 -17.09 -18.62 -7.60
C PHE A 6 -17.77 -17.37 -8.14
N ARG A 7 -17.84 -16.30 -7.35
CA ARG A 7 -18.41 -15.02 -7.80
C ARG A 7 -17.42 -13.88 -7.62
N PRO A 8 -17.34 -12.94 -8.57
CA PRO A 8 -16.40 -11.83 -8.47
C PRO A 8 -16.78 -10.92 -7.30
N ILE A 9 -15.77 -10.47 -6.55
CA ILE A 9 -15.92 -9.51 -5.46
C ILE A 9 -15.42 -8.13 -5.91
N PHE A 10 -14.18 -8.06 -6.39
CA PHE A 10 -13.62 -6.86 -7.01
C PHE A 10 -12.52 -7.23 -8.01
N ALA A 11 -12.11 -6.25 -8.80
CA ALA A 11 -10.98 -6.35 -9.71
C ALA A 11 -10.09 -5.11 -9.58
N VAL A 12 -8.81 -5.28 -9.87
CA VAL A 12 -7.86 -4.19 -10.07
C VAL A 12 -7.28 -4.35 -11.46
N THR A 13 -7.34 -3.27 -12.23
CA THR A 13 -6.78 -3.16 -13.58
C THR A 13 -5.81 -1.98 -13.63
N VAL A 14 -4.83 -2.07 -14.52
CA VAL A 14 -3.86 -1.01 -14.78
C VAL A 14 -3.97 -0.59 -16.23
N GLU A 15 -4.17 0.70 -16.45
CA GLU A 15 -4.47 1.26 -17.77
C GLU A 15 -3.58 2.47 -18.05
N GLU A 16 -3.21 2.63 -19.32
CA GLU A 16 -2.48 3.78 -19.82
C GLU A 16 -3.40 5.01 -19.84
N LYS A 17 -2.94 6.09 -19.20
CA LYS A 17 -3.64 7.38 -19.22
C LYS A 17 -3.80 7.88 -20.66
N GLY A 18 -5.00 8.34 -20.99
CA GLY A 18 -5.34 8.93 -22.29
C GLY A 18 -5.78 7.92 -23.36
N THR A 19 -5.20 6.72 -23.39
CA THR A 19 -5.61 5.67 -24.35
C THR A 19 -6.54 4.62 -23.74
N GLY A 20 -6.50 4.44 -22.42
CA GLY A 20 -7.24 3.38 -21.71
C GLY A 20 -6.73 1.97 -22.02
N LYS A 21 -5.56 1.85 -22.67
CA LYS A 21 -5.01 0.54 -23.01
C LYS A 21 -4.50 -0.16 -21.75
N ALA A 22 -4.84 -1.43 -21.64
CA ALA A 22 -4.36 -2.31 -20.58
C ALA A 22 -2.82 -2.38 -20.54
N ILE A 23 -2.25 -2.10 -19.37
CA ILE A 23 -0.82 -2.22 -19.10
C ILE A 23 -0.55 -3.62 -18.55
N ARG A 24 0.21 -4.43 -19.30
CA ARG A 24 0.47 -5.85 -18.98
C ARG A 24 1.82 -6.10 -18.30
N ALA A 25 2.60 -5.04 -18.12
CA ALA A 25 3.96 -5.09 -17.62
C ALA A 25 4.06 -5.32 -16.11
N LEU A 26 2.94 -5.47 -15.38
CA LEU A 26 2.92 -5.60 -13.93
C LEU A 26 2.46 -6.99 -13.48
N ALA A 27 3.11 -7.52 -12.44
CA ALA A 27 2.71 -8.71 -11.70
C ALA A 27 2.33 -8.31 -10.28
N PHE A 28 1.15 -8.72 -9.80
CA PHE A 28 0.70 -8.49 -8.43
C PHE A 28 0.75 -9.80 -7.65
N GLU A 29 1.39 -9.75 -6.47
CA GLU A 29 1.63 -10.90 -5.60
C GLU A 29 1.09 -10.57 -4.20
N PRO A 30 0.23 -11.41 -3.60
CA PRO A 30 -0.20 -11.20 -2.23
C PRO A 30 0.98 -11.38 -1.27
N THR A 31 1.03 -10.59 -0.21
CA THR A 31 1.94 -10.88 0.92
C THR A 31 1.52 -12.15 1.66
N SER A 32 2.41 -12.73 2.46
CA SER A 32 2.11 -13.92 3.27
C SER A 32 0.90 -13.71 4.19
N VAL A 33 0.78 -12.51 4.78
CA VAL A 33 -0.40 -12.14 5.60
C VAL A 33 -1.67 -12.09 4.74
N THR A 34 -1.57 -11.56 3.53
CA THR A 34 -2.69 -11.47 2.60
C THR A 34 -3.13 -12.85 2.12
N GLU A 35 -2.21 -13.77 1.85
CA GLU A 35 -2.54 -15.15 1.50
C GLU A 35 -3.36 -15.84 2.59
N LEU A 36 -2.98 -15.66 3.86
CA LEU A 36 -3.74 -16.17 5.00
C LEU A 36 -5.15 -15.56 5.07
N GLN A 37 -5.27 -14.24 4.93
CA GLN A 37 -6.57 -13.57 4.95
C GLN A 37 -7.47 -13.99 3.78
N LEU A 38 -6.90 -14.18 2.59
CA LEU A 38 -7.63 -14.69 1.43
C LEU A 38 -8.17 -16.10 1.73
N ALA A 39 -7.35 -16.97 2.31
CA ALA A 39 -7.76 -18.32 2.70
C ALA A 39 -8.87 -18.29 3.77
N ASP A 40 -8.71 -17.48 4.82
CA ASP A 40 -9.68 -17.33 5.91
C ASP A 40 -11.03 -16.80 5.41
N CYS A 41 -10.99 -15.84 4.48
CA CYS A 41 -12.19 -15.27 3.87
C CYS A 41 -12.76 -16.13 2.73
N ARG A 42 -12.15 -17.29 2.41
CA ARG A 42 -12.51 -18.15 1.25
C ARG A 42 -12.54 -17.38 -0.07
N LEU A 43 -11.54 -16.53 -0.25
CA LEU A 43 -11.32 -15.73 -1.45
C LEU A 43 -10.24 -16.38 -2.32
N VAL A 44 -10.41 -16.28 -3.63
CA VAL A 44 -9.48 -16.78 -4.63
C VAL A 44 -9.02 -15.62 -5.49
N LEU A 45 -7.71 -15.38 -5.46
CA LEU A 45 -7.02 -14.45 -6.35
C LEU A 45 -6.83 -15.10 -7.71
N ARG A 46 -7.29 -14.43 -8.76
CA ARG A 46 -7.04 -14.82 -10.15
C ARG A 46 -6.22 -13.73 -10.84
N PRO A 47 -4.93 -13.96 -11.12
CA PRO A 47 -4.13 -13.06 -11.92
C PRO A 47 -4.76 -12.81 -13.30
N ARG A 48 -4.60 -11.59 -13.79
CA ARG A 48 -4.95 -11.14 -15.15
C ARG A 48 -3.71 -10.54 -15.78
N ASP A 49 -3.75 -10.35 -17.11
CA ASP A 49 -2.61 -9.76 -17.81
C ASP A 49 -2.35 -8.33 -17.35
N ASP A 50 -3.41 -7.59 -17.02
CA ASP A 50 -3.44 -6.17 -16.68
C ASP A 50 -3.79 -5.89 -15.21
N GLY A 51 -3.65 -6.90 -14.35
CA GLY A 51 -3.96 -6.79 -12.93
C GLY A 51 -4.44 -8.11 -12.35
N PHE A 52 -5.54 -8.09 -11.60
CA PHE A 52 -6.12 -9.30 -11.02
C PHE A 52 -7.60 -9.13 -10.68
N GLN A 53 -8.24 -10.26 -10.40
CA GLN A 53 -9.62 -10.30 -9.95
C GLN A 53 -9.75 -11.23 -8.74
N LEU A 54 -10.52 -10.79 -7.75
CA LEU A 54 -10.80 -11.57 -6.56
C LEU A 54 -12.19 -12.19 -6.61
N PHE A 55 -12.28 -13.48 -6.32
CA PHE A 55 -13.52 -14.25 -6.30
C PHE A 55 -13.82 -14.78 -4.90
N GLY A 56 -15.06 -14.71 -4.46
CA GLY A 56 -15.52 -15.39 -3.26
C GLY A 56 -16.05 -16.78 -3.60
N GLN A 57 -15.88 -17.73 -2.68
CA GLN A 57 -16.48 -19.06 -2.77
C GLN A 57 -17.89 -19.07 -2.16
N PHE A 58 -18.83 -19.72 -2.85
CA PHE A 58 -20.25 -19.78 -2.49
C PHE A 58 -20.75 -21.23 -2.56
N SER A 59 -21.67 -21.57 -1.65
CA SER A 59 -22.36 -22.85 -1.64
C SER A 59 -23.66 -22.75 -2.44
N PRO A 60 -23.74 -23.30 -3.67
CA PRO A 60 -24.99 -23.31 -4.44
C PRO A 60 -26.09 -24.08 -3.72
N ASP A 61 -25.73 -25.15 -3.01
CA ASP A 61 -26.65 -26.01 -2.26
C ASP A 61 -27.24 -25.30 -1.02
N ALA A 62 -26.53 -24.30 -0.48
CA ALA A 62 -27.02 -23.45 0.61
C ALA A 62 -27.59 -22.12 0.10
N GLY A 63 -28.24 -22.11 -1.06
CA GLY A 63 -28.87 -20.91 -1.63
C GLY A 63 -27.85 -19.86 -2.09
N ASN A 64 -26.65 -20.27 -2.50
CA ASN A 64 -25.53 -19.38 -2.81
C ASN A 64 -25.13 -18.48 -1.65
N GLN A 65 -25.10 -19.01 -0.42
CA GLN A 65 -24.50 -18.30 0.70
C GLN A 65 -22.96 -18.25 0.54
N PRO A 66 -22.32 -17.15 0.96
CA PRO A 66 -20.86 -17.08 1.02
C PRO A 66 -20.32 -18.17 1.96
N LEU A 67 -19.34 -18.96 1.50
CA LEU A 67 -18.67 -19.97 2.31
C LEU A 67 -17.68 -19.34 3.31
N GLY A 68 -17.12 -18.21 2.93
CA GLY A 68 -16.33 -17.32 3.77
C GLY A 68 -16.72 -15.88 3.44
N GLY A 69 -16.39 -14.96 4.34
CA GLY A 69 -16.74 -13.57 4.15
C GLY A 69 -15.86 -12.69 5.00
N ILE A 70 -15.72 -11.45 4.55
CA ILE A 70 -15.04 -10.39 5.28
C ILE A 70 -15.99 -10.02 6.42
N ARG A 71 -15.65 -10.40 7.65
CA ARG A 71 -16.51 -10.19 8.84
C ARG A 71 -16.11 -8.95 9.62
N ILE A 72 -14.85 -8.57 9.50
CA ILE A 72 -14.25 -7.37 10.07
C ILE A 72 -13.53 -6.63 8.95
N ARG A 73 -13.26 -5.35 9.16
CA ARG A 73 -12.43 -4.56 8.25
C ARG A 73 -11.08 -5.25 8.07
N THR A 74 -10.76 -5.62 6.84
CA THR A 74 -9.60 -6.46 6.49
C THR A 74 -8.78 -5.77 5.41
N SER A 75 -7.46 -5.69 5.59
CA SER A 75 -6.53 -5.10 4.62
C SER A 75 -5.86 -6.20 3.83
N PHE A 76 -6.03 -6.21 2.51
CA PHE A 76 -5.30 -7.08 1.59
C PHE A 76 -4.16 -6.29 0.94
N VAL A 77 -2.94 -6.80 1.06
CA VAL A 77 -1.71 -6.14 0.62
C VAL A 77 -1.07 -6.96 -0.49
N PHE A 78 -0.82 -6.30 -1.61
CA PHE A 78 -0.15 -6.89 -2.76
C PHE A 78 1.11 -6.12 -3.08
N GLY A 79 2.26 -6.80 -3.10
CA GLY A 79 3.45 -6.27 -3.75
C GLY A 79 3.29 -6.36 -5.27
N PHE A 80 3.90 -5.46 -6.03
CA PHE A 80 3.94 -5.61 -7.47
C PHE A 80 5.31 -5.36 -8.09
N ARG A 81 5.62 -6.12 -9.16
CA ARG A 81 6.90 -6.13 -9.87
C ARG A 81 6.70 -5.85 -11.35
N LEU A 82 7.78 -5.49 -12.02
CA LEU A 82 7.84 -5.39 -13.47
C LEU A 82 8.07 -6.77 -14.10
N LYS A 83 7.25 -7.09 -15.11
CA LYS A 83 7.47 -8.20 -16.04
C LYS A 83 8.31 -7.77 -17.24
N GLU A 84 8.25 -6.49 -17.60
CA GLU A 84 8.90 -5.94 -18.80
C GLU A 84 10.01 -4.95 -18.38
N PRO A 85 11.28 -5.17 -18.80
CA PRO A 85 12.42 -4.36 -18.35
C PRO A 85 12.41 -2.94 -18.91
N ASP A 86 11.71 -2.69 -20.02
CA ASP A 86 11.61 -1.38 -20.69
C ASP A 86 10.47 -0.51 -20.13
N PHE A 87 9.67 -1.02 -19.20
CA PHE A 87 8.48 -0.31 -18.68
C PHE A 87 8.81 1.09 -18.16
N LEU A 88 9.84 1.21 -17.32
CA LEU A 88 10.24 2.50 -16.74
C LEU A 88 10.78 3.48 -17.80
N ALA A 89 11.39 2.95 -18.86
CA ALA A 89 11.88 3.75 -19.99
C ALA A 89 10.76 4.22 -20.93
N ARG A 90 9.57 3.59 -20.88
CA ARG A 90 8.39 4.02 -21.66
C ARG A 90 7.50 4.98 -20.89
N TYR A 91 7.29 4.71 -19.60
CA TYR A 91 6.30 5.43 -18.78
C TYR A 91 6.89 6.53 -17.90
N HIS A 92 8.20 6.50 -17.61
CA HIS A 92 8.91 7.53 -16.84
C HIS A 92 8.15 8.03 -15.60
N PRO A 93 7.77 7.14 -14.65
CA PRO A 93 7.06 7.59 -13.47
C PRO A 93 7.94 8.56 -12.67
N ASP A 94 7.35 9.67 -12.21
CA ASP A 94 8.04 10.70 -11.42
C ASP A 94 8.25 10.22 -9.97
N LEU A 95 9.17 9.25 -9.82
CA LEU A 95 9.58 8.68 -8.54
C LEU A 95 11.04 9.04 -8.29
N ASP A 96 11.30 9.65 -7.14
CA ASP A 96 12.65 10.05 -6.75
C ASP A 96 13.02 9.52 -5.36
N LEU A 97 14.30 9.59 -5.03
CA LEU A 97 14.81 9.11 -3.74
C LEU A 97 14.32 9.96 -2.55
N SER A 98 13.89 11.21 -2.77
CA SER A 98 13.39 12.10 -1.71
C SER A 98 11.99 11.74 -1.26
N THR A 99 11.13 11.30 -2.18
CA THR A 99 9.73 10.93 -1.91
C THR A 99 9.56 9.45 -1.67
N GLY A 100 10.38 8.65 -2.34
CA GLY A 100 10.44 7.22 -2.23
C GLY A 100 10.45 6.57 -3.62
N PRO A 101 11.32 5.58 -3.87
CA PRO A 101 11.46 4.99 -5.20
C PRO A 101 10.34 3.99 -5.54
N HIS A 102 9.36 3.81 -4.65
CA HIS A 102 8.29 2.84 -4.81
C HIS A 102 6.95 3.53 -4.98
N ILE A 103 6.02 2.83 -5.62
CA ILE A 103 4.64 3.28 -5.75
C ILE A 103 3.82 2.72 -4.58
N TYR A 104 2.95 3.52 -3.99
CA TYR A 104 1.94 3.08 -3.03
C TYR A 104 0.55 3.51 -3.49
N LEU A 105 -0.30 2.52 -3.75
CA LEU A 105 -1.69 2.72 -4.16
C LEU A 105 -2.61 2.16 -3.09
N ALA A 106 -3.68 2.87 -2.77
CA ALA A 106 -4.66 2.38 -1.82
C ALA A 106 -6.07 2.87 -2.14
N ASN A 107 -7.06 2.06 -1.78
CA ASN A 107 -8.47 2.47 -1.84
C ASN A 107 -8.89 3.25 -0.59
N ARG A 108 -8.04 4.16 -0.10
CA ARG A 108 -8.33 5.00 1.06
C ARG A 108 -8.08 6.46 0.73
N GLU A 109 -8.98 7.31 1.21
CA GLU A 109 -8.82 8.75 1.17
C GLU A 109 -7.76 9.22 2.18
N ALA A 110 -7.35 10.49 2.09
CA ALA A 110 -6.35 11.08 2.99
C ALA A 110 -6.75 11.03 4.48
N ASN A 111 -8.06 10.96 4.78
CA ASN A 111 -8.59 10.83 6.13
C ASN A 111 -8.77 9.36 6.59
N GLY A 112 -8.38 8.38 5.76
CA GLY A 112 -8.50 6.95 6.06
C GLY A 112 -9.86 6.32 5.78
N SER A 113 -10.85 7.09 5.31
CA SER A 113 -12.10 6.53 4.80
C SER A 113 -11.84 5.70 3.54
N MET A 114 -12.66 4.70 3.30
CA MET A 114 -12.46 3.81 2.16
C MET A 114 -13.18 4.31 0.92
N ARG A 115 -12.55 4.08 -0.23
CA ARG A 115 -13.11 4.24 -1.56
C ARG A 115 -13.55 2.86 -2.07
N ALA A 116 -14.85 2.70 -2.35
CA ALA A 116 -15.39 1.42 -2.80
C ALA A 116 -14.99 1.07 -4.25
N ALA A 117 -14.83 2.09 -5.11
CA ALA A 117 -14.45 1.93 -6.51
C ALA A 117 -13.82 3.23 -7.05
N GLY A 118 -13.09 3.11 -8.16
CA GLY A 118 -12.47 4.22 -8.87
C GLY A 118 -10.96 4.08 -8.95
N ARG A 119 -10.29 5.16 -9.36
CA ARG A 119 -8.83 5.21 -9.45
C ARG A 119 -8.20 5.05 -8.07
N LEU A 120 -7.05 4.40 -8.01
CA LEU A 120 -6.29 4.23 -6.77
C LEU A 120 -5.12 5.23 -6.64
N SER A 121 -4.70 5.82 -7.76
CA SER A 121 -3.80 6.98 -7.77
C SER A 121 -4.48 8.20 -7.18
N LEU A 122 -3.69 9.10 -6.60
CA LEU A 122 -4.17 10.39 -6.10
C LEU A 122 -4.61 11.33 -7.24
N GLY A 123 -4.06 11.16 -8.44
CA GLY A 123 -4.42 11.90 -9.65
C GLY A 123 -4.90 11.02 -10.80
N ASP A 124 -4.90 11.59 -12.01
CA ASP A 124 -5.24 10.88 -13.26
C ASP A 124 -4.13 9.90 -13.72
N SER A 125 -2.93 10.04 -13.17
CA SER A 125 -1.73 9.23 -13.43
C SER A 125 -1.04 8.89 -12.11
N VAL A 126 -0.20 7.86 -12.13
CA VAL A 126 0.74 7.57 -11.04
C VAL A 126 1.89 8.57 -11.11
N GLU A 127 2.05 9.36 -10.05
CA GLU A 127 3.05 10.44 -9.98
C GLU A 127 3.72 10.49 -8.61
N ARG A 128 4.55 11.50 -8.36
CA ARG A 128 5.27 11.70 -7.10
C ARG A 128 4.37 11.68 -5.85
N ALA A 129 3.11 12.06 -5.97
CA ALA A 129 2.15 12.02 -4.87
C ALA A 129 1.83 10.59 -4.40
N ASP A 130 1.98 9.60 -5.29
CA ASP A 130 1.78 8.17 -5.02
C ASP A 130 3.08 7.49 -4.55
N ALA A 131 4.17 8.24 -4.40
CA ALA A 131 5.47 7.70 -4.00
C ALA A 131 5.51 7.31 -2.51
N ALA A 132 6.23 6.23 -2.23
CA ALA A 132 6.51 5.75 -0.89
C ALA A 132 7.88 5.06 -0.78
N ARG A 133 8.35 4.95 0.46
CA ARG A 133 9.49 4.11 0.81
C ARG A 133 8.98 2.85 1.49
N ILE A 134 9.18 1.70 0.86
CA ILE A 134 8.96 0.41 1.50
C ILE A 134 10.17 0.14 2.41
N VAL A 135 9.93 -0.06 3.69
CA VAL A 135 10.98 -0.25 4.71
C VAL A 135 10.58 -1.33 5.70
N GLY A 136 11.57 -1.97 6.32
CA GLY A 136 11.31 -2.88 7.45
C GLY A 136 10.91 -2.11 8.71
N ARG A 137 10.47 -2.84 9.73
CA ARG A 137 10.07 -2.28 11.04
C ARG A 137 11.21 -1.62 11.79
N ARG A 138 12.44 -2.02 11.50
CA ARG A 138 13.66 -1.33 11.96
C ARG A 138 14.28 -0.63 10.77
N LEU A 139 14.31 0.68 10.80
CA LEU A 139 14.82 1.48 9.69
C LEU A 139 15.80 2.55 10.16
N ASN A 140 16.64 2.98 9.22
CA ASN A 140 17.48 4.16 9.36
C ASN A 140 16.91 5.29 8.51
N ALA A 141 16.57 6.39 9.17
CA ALA A 141 16.09 7.60 8.52
C ALA A 141 17.19 8.65 8.50
N ARG A 142 17.30 9.38 7.39
CA ARG A 142 18.25 10.49 7.26
C ARG A 142 17.56 11.78 7.66
N ALA A 143 18.14 12.52 8.59
CA ALA A 143 17.77 13.89 8.91
C ALA A 143 18.71 14.85 8.17
N ASP A 144 18.16 15.88 7.54
CA ASP A 144 18.92 16.98 6.95
C ASP A 144 19.17 18.05 8.03
N LEU A 145 20.43 18.24 8.42
CA LEU A 145 20.82 19.21 9.44
C LEU A 145 20.96 20.63 8.89
N THR A 146 20.88 20.80 7.56
CA THR A 146 20.89 22.10 6.89
C THR A 146 19.49 22.71 6.73
N ALA A 147 18.44 21.93 7.01
CA ALA A 147 17.06 22.43 7.00
C ALA A 147 16.84 23.54 8.04
N ASN A 148 15.91 24.46 7.75
CA ASN A 148 15.54 25.54 8.67
C ASN A 148 14.05 25.42 9.06
N PRO A 149 13.71 25.21 10.35
CA PRO A 149 14.63 25.01 11.47
C PRO A 149 15.35 23.65 11.40
N THR A 150 16.55 23.58 11.98
CA THR A 150 17.30 22.33 12.10
C THR A 150 16.49 21.31 12.91
N PRO A 151 16.30 20.09 12.40
CA PRO A 151 15.47 19.09 13.08
C PRO A 151 16.17 18.54 14.32
N THR A 152 15.51 18.65 15.48
CA THR A 152 15.99 18.07 16.75
C THR A 152 15.52 16.63 16.98
N SER A 153 14.51 16.19 16.22
CA SER A 153 13.97 14.83 16.28
C SER A 153 13.32 14.45 14.95
N LEU A 154 13.35 13.16 14.63
CA LEU A 154 12.49 12.56 13.62
C LEU A 154 11.29 11.89 14.30
N LYS A 155 10.12 12.10 13.73
CA LYS A 155 8.82 11.59 14.20
C LYS A 155 8.17 10.77 13.11
N VAL A 156 7.62 9.64 13.51
CA VAL A 156 6.76 8.80 12.68
C VAL A 156 5.35 8.91 13.21
N THR A 157 4.41 9.31 12.37
CA THR A 157 2.99 9.37 12.70
C THR A 157 2.18 8.43 11.81
N ASP A 158 1.03 8.00 12.31
CA ASP A 158 0.06 7.26 11.51
C ASP A 158 -0.42 8.14 10.34
N ARG A 159 -0.40 7.60 9.11
CA ARG A 159 -0.76 8.38 7.91
C ARG A 159 -2.22 8.83 7.94
N PHE A 160 -3.13 7.99 8.44
CA PHE A 160 -4.56 8.25 8.42
C PHE A 160 -5.07 8.80 9.74
N ASN A 161 -4.26 8.76 10.80
CA ASN A 161 -4.48 9.47 12.05
C ASN A 161 -3.23 10.28 12.45
N PRO A 162 -2.97 11.45 11.84
CA PRO A 162 -1.76 12.23 12.10
C PRO A 162 -1.57 12.69 13.55
N ALA A 163 -2.63 12.64 14.39
CA ALA A 163 -2.54 12.92 15.82
C ALA A 163 -1.87 11.78 16.61
N ARG A 164 -1.82 10.57 16.05
CA ARG A 164 -1.16 9.41 16.65
C ARG A 164 0.34 9.43 16.30
N LEU A 165 1.15 9.85 17.28
CA LEU A 165 2.60 9.64 17.24
C LEU A 165 2.90 8.17 17.48
N VAL A 166 3.68 7.58 16.58
CA VAL A 166 4.04 6.16 16.59
C VAL A 166 5.43 5.99 17.18
N ALA A 167 6.40 6.74 16.66
CA ALA A 167 7.76 6.76 17.17
C ALA A 167 8.35 8.17 17.09
N SER A 168 9.31 8.45 17.96
CA SER A 168 10.13 9.65 17.92
C SER A 168 11.55 9.30 18.29
N ALA A 169 12.51 9.74 17.51
CA ALA A 169 13.92 9.49 17.74
C ALA A 169 14.69 10.83 17.71
N PRO A 170 15.55 11.10 18.70
CA PRO A 170 16.33 12.33 18.72
C PRO A 170 17.33 12.35 17.58
N VAL A 171 17.53 13.52 16.99
CA VAL A 171 18.61 13.77 16.04
C VAL A 171 19.79 14.28 16.86
N GLY A 172 20.82 13.44 17.03
CA GLY A 172 22.08 13.89 17.62
C GLY A 172 22.81 14.80 16.64
N GLU A 173 23.37 15.90 17.14
CA GLU A 173 24.19 16.83 16.34
C GLU A 173 25.68 16.54 16.57
N PRO A 174 26.35 15.73 15.71
CA PRO A 174 27.79 15.88 15.60
C PRO A 174 28.09 17.23 14.96
N SER A 175 28.85 18.09 15.65
CA SER A 175 29.27 19.38 15.12
C SER A 175 29.90 19.24 13.72
N GLY A 176 29.40 19.99 12.74
CA GLY A 176 29.98 20.06 11.39
C GLY A 176 29.42 19.07 10.37
N THR A 177 28.39 18.28 10.70
CA THR A 177 27.73 17.41 9.72
C THR A 177 26.50 18.08 9.09
N VAL A 178 26.26 17.80 7.82
CA VAL A 178 25.08 18.27 7.06
C VAL A 178 23.89 17.32 7.13
N ALA A 179 24.11 16.11 7.65
CA ALA A 179 23.07 15.11 7.82
C ALA A 179 23.38 14.17 9.00
N ALA A 180 22.33 13.63 9.60
CA ALA A 180 22.41 12.59 10.62
C ALA A 180 21.61 11.35 10.18
N THR A 181 22.08 10.16 10.56
CA THR A 181 21.32 8.91 10.39
C THR A 181 20.76 8.51 11.74
N VAL A 182 19.44 8.32 11.79
CA VAL A 182 18.68 8.04 13.01
C VAL A 182 18.00 6.68 12.88
N ALA A 183 18.24 5.81 13.85
CA ALA A 183 17.55 4.54 13.95
C ALA A 183 16.13 4.74 14.51
N ILE A 184 15.15 4.14 13.86
CA ILE A 184 13.75 4.15 14.28
C ILE A 184 13.27 2.70 14.36
N ASP A 185 12.66 2.33 15.49
CA ASP A 185 12.07 1.02 15.72
C ASP A 185 10.54 1.13 15.78
N LEU A 186 9.88 0.41 14.87
CA LEU A 186 8.43 0.31 14.71
C LEU A 186 7.96 -1.14 14.98
N SER A 187 8.76 -1.95 15.67
CA SER A 187 8.47 -3.38 15.91
C SER A 187 7.18 -3.63 16.73
N ALA A 188 6.75 -2.64 17.52
CA ALA A 188 5.53 -2.71 18.33
C ALA A 188 4.25 -2.34 17.56
N ASP A 189 4.39 -1.90 16.31
CA ASP A 189 3.31 -1.33 15.51
C ASP A 189 2.94 -2.23 14.31
N PRO A 190 1.70 -2.14 13.81
CA PRO A 190 1.25 -2.97 12.69
C PRO A 190 2.03 -2.65 11.40
N ALA A 191 2.12 -3.63 10.50
CA ALA A 191 2.63 -3.37 9.15
C ALA A 191 1.58 -2.55 8.38
N THR A 192 1.86 -1.28 8.10
CA THR A 192 0.97 -0.36 7.40
C THR A 192 1.72 0.91 6.97
N THR A 193 0.97 1.92 6.56
CA THR A 193 1.52 3.18 6.06
C THR A 193 1.64 4.24 7.15
N TYR A 194 2.81 4.87 7.22
CA TYR A 194 3.16 5.95 8.13
C TYR A 194 3.67 7.19 7.38
N THR A 195 3.77 8.30 8.10
CA THR A 195 4.41 9.54 7.63
C THR A 195 5.66 9.82 8.46
N LEU A 196 6.78 10.10 7.79
CA LEU A 196 8.02 10.54 8.44
C LEU A 196 8.12 12.07 8.41
N ALA A 197 8.39 12.68 9.55
CA ALA A 197 8.54 14.13 9.72
C ALA A 197 9.68 14.46 10.70
N PRO A 198 10.19 15.71 10.76
CA PRO A 198 10.00 16.75 9.75
C PRO A 198 10.70 16.38 8.44
N GLN A 199 10.21 16.93 7.33
CA GLN A 199 10.93 16.96 6.06
C GLN A 199 11.53 18.36 5.88
N PRO A 200 12.61 18.51 5.10
CA PRO A 200 13.08 19.83 4.70
C PRO A 200 11.94 20.67 4.12
N ALA A 201 11.99 21.99 4.31
CA ALA A 201 11.05 22.90 3.69
C ALA A 201 11.01 22.65 2.17
N ASP A 202 9.82 22.77 1.58
CA ASP A 202 9.55 22.51 0.15
C ASP A 202 9.69 21.05 -0.32
N GLN A 203 10.02 20.10 0.56
CA GLN A 203 9.94 18.68 0.23
C GLN A 203 8.55 18.11 0.56
N PRO A 204 8.00 17.24 -0.30
CA PRO A 204 6.74 16.56 -0.02
C PRO A 204 6.90 15.60 1.17
N LYS A 205 5.78 15.31 1.83
CA LYS A 205 5.77 14.37 2.96
C LYS A 205 6.27 13.00 2.52
N CYS A 206 7.24 12.46 3.24
CA CYS A 206 7.74 11.13 2.99
C CYS A 206 6.77 10.08 3.55
N THR A 207 6.23 9.26 2.65
CA THR A 207 5.40 8.11 3.01
C THR A 207 6.28 6.90 3.27
N LEU A 208 6.09 6.25 4.42
CA LEU A 208 6.70 4.96 4.71
C LEU A 208 5.63 3.88 4.61
N TYR A 209 5.85 2.85 3.80
CA TYR A 209 5.11 1.59 3.92
C TYR A 209 5.99 0.62 4.70
N VAL A 210 5.57 0.26 5.91
CA VAL A 210 6.40 -0.52 6.84
C VAL A 210 5.97 -1.98 6.79
N ASP A 211 6.82 -2.82 6.22
CA ASP A 211 6.60 -4.26 6.08
C ASP A 211 7.94 -4.98 5.81
N ASP A 212 8.30 -5.92 6.68
CA ASP A 212 9.59 -6.63 6.59
C ASP A 212 9.66 -7.57 5.37
N GLU A 213 8.53 -8.15 4.94
CA GLU A 213 8.45 -9.01 3.76
C GLU A 213 8.67 -8.19 2.49
N LEU A 214 7.97 -7.06 2.36
CA LEU A 214 8.05 -6.23 1.16
C LEU A 214 9.39 -5.50 1.04
N ALA A 215 9.97 -5.05 2.16
CA ALA A 215 11.23 -4.31 2.16
C ALA A 215 12.42 -5.13 1.62
N GLY A 216 12.43 -6.45 1.85
CA GLY A 216 13.47 -7.35 1.34
C GLY A 216 13.21 -7.90 -0.06
N SER A 217 12.03 -7.67 -0.61
CA SER A 217 11.56 -8.43 -1.77
C SER A 217 11.84 -7.78 -3.12
N GLY A 218 12.23 -6.50 -3.19
CA GLY A 218 12.51 -5.82 -4.47
C GLY A 218 11.27 -5.57 -5.34
N PHE A 219 10.11 -5.35 -4.69
CA PHE A 219 8.90 -4.90 -5.37
C PHE A 219 9.07 -3.47 -5.90
N LEU A 220 8.41 -3.13 -7.00
CA LEU A 220 8.31 -1.76 -7.51
C LEU A 220 7.35 -0.92 -6.64
N GLY A 221 6.36 -1.57 -6.02
CA GLY A 221 5.37 -0.87 -5.23
C GLY A 221 4.45 -1.80 -4.45
N VAL A 222 3.52 -1.19 -3.75
CA VAL A 222 2.52 -1.83 -2.91
C VAL A 222 1.13 -1.33 -3.30
N LEU A 223 0.20 -2.25 -3.34
CA LEU A 223 -1.23 -2.00 -3.46
C LEU A 223 -1.91 -2.48 -2.17
N GLU A 224 -2.50 -1.56 -1.42
CA GLU A 224 -3.26 -1.88 -0.20
C GLU A 224 -4.76 -1.66 -0.42
N LEU A 225 -5.53 -2.76 -0.33
CA LEU A 225 -6.98 -2.76 -0.49
C LEU A 225 -7.65 -3.07 0.83
N MET A 226 -8.30 -2.07 1.40
CA MET A 226 -9.14 -2.24 2.58
C MET A 226 -10.55 -2.63 2.15
N ALA A 227 -11.05 -3.70 2.75
CA ALA A 227 -12.41 -4.18 2.56
C ALA A 227 -13.17 -4.16 3.88
N ASP A 228 -14.37 -3.60 3.87
CA ASP A 228 -15.28 -3.62 5.01
C ASP A 228 -16.11 -4.91 5.01
N PRO A 229 -16.70 -5.25 6.16
CA PRO A 229 -17.64 -6.35 6.22
C PRO A 229 -18.72 -6.16 5.18
N SER A 230 -18.91 -7.15 4.30
CA SER A 230 -20.06 -7.12 3.42
C SER A 230 -21.30 -7.16 4.32
N ALA A 231 -22.17 -6.15 4.26
CA ALA A 231 -23.51 -6.32 4.75
C ALA A 231 -24.04 -7.60 4.10
N GLY A 232 -24.40 -8.60 4.91
CA GLY A 232 -25.07 -9.79 4.40
C GLY A 232 -26.24 -9.36 3.51
N PRO A 233 -26.71 -10.20 2.58
CA PRO A 233 -27.74 -9.81 1.63
C PRO A 233 -28.83 -9.06 2.38
N ALA A 234 -29.00 -7.77 2.06
CA ALA A 234 -30.11 -6.99 2.59
C ALA A 234 -31.34 -7.85 2.32
N ARG A 235 -32.03 -8.27 3.39
CA ARG A 235 -33.33 -8.91 3.24
C ARG A 235 -34.12 -7.92 2.40
N ARG A 236 -34.36 -8.28 1.12
CA ARG A 236 -35.28 -7.51 0.30
C ARG A 236 -36.60 -7.48 1.10
N PRO A 237 -37.24 -6.30 1.24
CA PRO A 237 -38.55 -6.23 1.87
C PRO A 237 -39.56 -7.13 1.16
#